data_AF-A0A847Q0Q8-F1
#
_entry.id   AF-A0A847Q0Q8-F1
#
_cell.length_a   1.000
_cell.length_b   1.000
_cell.length_c   1.000
_cell.angle_alpha   90.00
_cell.angle_beta   90.00
_cell.angle_gamma   90.00
#
_symmetry.space_group_name_H-M   'P 1'
#
loop_
_entity.id
_entity.type
_entity.pdbx_description
1 polymer ?
#
loop_
_entity_poly.entity_id
_entity_poly.type
_entity_poly.pdbx_seq_one_letter_code
_entity_poly.pdbx_strand_id
1 'polypeptide(L)'
;MSKAIVVFVLLMLIPLRFAQADWESLGPEGGELRNVVQSATDPNTLFGFSDSYSTKVYKSTDGGTSWSQVGSFNNQEYCATAASNGNLYAGCGSAFATSTN
;
A
#
# COMPACT_ATOMS: atom_id res chain seq x y z
N MET A 1 -37.06 36.66 15.05
CA MET A 1 -35.93 35.83 15.52
C MET A 1 -34.66 36.67 15.45
N SER A 2 -33.83 36.67 16.50
CA SER A 2 -32.60 37.47 16.47
C SER A 2 -31.62 36.86 15.47
N LYS A 3 -30.88 37.70 14.73
CA LYS A 3 -29.86 37.25 13.76
C LYS A 3 -28.83 36.30 14.40
N ALA A 4 -28.59 36.46 15.71
CA ALA A 4 -27.70 35.60 16.49
C ALA A 4 -28.17 34.14 16.58
N ILE A 5 -29.49 33.89 16.69
CA ILE A 5 -30.04 32.53 16.77
C ILE A 5 -29.85 31.80 15.44
N VAL A 6 -30.02 32.49 14.31
CA VAL A 6 -29.84 31.90 12.97
C VAL A 6 -28.38 31.50 12.74
N VAL A 7 -27.43 32.34 13.12
CA VAL A 7 -25.98 32.05 13.01
C VAL A 7 -25.58 30.86 13.89
N PHE A 8 -26.12 30.80 15.11
CA PHE A 8 -25.83 29.70 16.03
C PHE A 8 -26.36 28.35 15.53
N VAL A 9 -27.58 28.34 14.97
CA VAL A 9 -28.16 27.14 14.34
C VAL A 9 -27.37 26.71 13.10
N LEU A 10 -26.90 27.66 12.28
CA LEU A 10 -26.07 27.35 11.11
C LEU A 10 -24.70 26.74 11.49
N LEU A 11 -24.10 27.19 12.59
CA LEU A 11 -22.83 26.64 13.09
C LEU A 11 -22.98 25.22 13.68
N MET A 12 -24.13 24.90 14.27
CA MET A 12 -24.44 23.55 14.75
C MET A 12 -24.73 22.54 13.64
N LEU A 13 -25.02 23.00 12.42
CA LEU A 13 -25.26 22.15 11.25
C LEU A 13 -23.98 21.78 10.49
N ILE A 14 -22.81 22.29 10.89
CA ILE A 14 -21.52 21.89 10.32
C ILE A 14 -21.10 20.61 11.03
N PRO A 15 -21.12 19.44 10.36
CA PRO A 15 -20.55 18.25 10.96
C PRO A 15 -19.06 18.52 11.22
N LEU A 16 -18.64 18.43 12.48
CA LEU A 16 -17.23 18.31 12.84
C LEU A 16 -16.74 17.00 12.24
N ARG A 17 -16.28 17.06 10.98
CA ARG A 17 -15.51 16.01 10.35
C ARG A 17 -14.18 15.98 11.12
N PHE A 18 -14.10 15.15 12.15
CA PHE A 18 -12.80 14.69 12.59
C PHE A 18 -12.12 14.11 11.36
N ALA A 19 -10.89 14.54 11.08
CA ALA A 19 -10.09 13.98 10.00
C ALA A 19 -9.85 12.50 10.32
N GLN A 20 -10.79 11.66 9.92
CA GLN A 20 -10.69 10.22 9.99
C GLN A 20 -10.13 9.75 8.65
N ALA A 21 -9.16 8.85 8.69
CA ALA A 21 -8.68 8.22 7.48
C ALA A 21 -9.82 7.37 6.88
N ASP A 22 -10.19 7.67 5.64
CA ASP A 22 -11.08 6.85 4.84
C ASP A 22 -10.22 5.78 4.16
N TRP A 23 -10.25 4.56 4.70
CA TRP A 23 -9.49 3.43 4.17
C TRP A 23 -10.29 2.73 3.07
N GLU A 24 -9.71 2.65 1.87
CA GLU A 24 -10.25 1.85 0.77
C GLU A 24 -9.37 0.61 0.51
N SER A 25 -10.01 -0.50 0.11
CA SER A 25 -9.28 -1.69 -0.29
C SER A 25 -8.78 -1.52 -1.72
N LEU A 26 -7.45 -1.55 -1.88
CA LEU A 26 -6.77 -1.47 -3.18
C LEU A 26 -6.39 -2.86 -3.72
N GLY A 27 -6.96 -3.94 -3.17
CA GLY A 27 -6.59 -5.31 -3.55
C GLY A 27 -5.21 -5.71 -3.02
N PRO A 28 -4.55 -6.71 -3.66
CA PRO A 28 -4.93 -7.43 -4.88
C PRO A 28 -6.14 -8.36 -4.70
N GLU A 29 -6.86 -8.67 -5.79
CA GLU A 29 -8.02 -9.60 -5.83
C GLU A 29 -7.67 -11.08 -5.52
N GLY A 30 -6.49 -11.37 -4.94
CA GLY A 30 -5.92 -12.71 -4.84
C GLY A 30 -5.44 -13.16 -3.46
N GLY A 31 -5.56 -12.33 -2.40
CA GLY A 31 -5.24 -12.74 -1.03
C GLY A 31 -4.44 -11.72 -0.21
N GLU A 32 -4.03 -12.14 0.98
CA GLU A 32 -3.28 -11.32 1.94
C GLU A 32 -1.86 -11.00 1.41
N LEU A 33 -1.54 -9.71 1.32
CA LEU A 33 -0.16 -9.24 1.22
C LEU A 33 0.41 -9.12 2.62
N ARG A 34 1.62 -9.67 2.81
CA ARG A 34 2.40 -9.44 4.04
C ARG A 34 3.08 -8.08 4.03
N ASN A 35 3.57 -7.66 2.85
CA ASN A 35 4.39 -6.47 2.71
C ASN A 35 4.09 -5.75 1.40
N VAL A 36 4.24 -4.43 1.41
CA VAL A 36 4.15 -3.55 0.24
C VAL A 36 5.31 -2.57 0.29
N VAL A 37 6.00 -2.41 -0.85
CA VAL A 37 7.12 -1.49 -1.01
C VAL A 37 6.85 -0.59 -2.22
N GLN A 38 6.98 0.73 -2.03
CA GLN A 38 6.94 1.69 -3.14
C GLN A 38 8.28 1.75 -3.85
N SER A 39 8.27 1.87 -5.18
CA SER A 39 9.48 2.10 -5.95
C SER A 39 10.12 3.45 -5.58
N ALA A 40 11.43 3.45 -5.39
CA ALA A 40 12.18 4.67 -5.12
C ALA A 40 12.31 5.59 -6.34
N THR A 41 12.02 5.09 -7.55
CA THR A 41 12.15 5.83 -8.81
C THR A 41 10.81 6.19 -9.45
N ASP A 42 9.70 5.62 -8.97
CA ASP A 42 8.35 5.90 -9.46
C ASP A 42 7.31 5.73 -8.33
N PRO A 43 6.73 6.82 -7.80
CA PRO A 43 5.79 6.74 -6.69
C PRO A 43 4.47 6.02 -7.03
N ASN A 44 4.12 5.85 -8.31
CA ASN A 44 2.92 5.10 -8.70
C ASN A 44 3.19 3.59 -8.79
N THR A 45 4.45 3.18 -8.76
CA THR A 45 4.83 1.77 -8.82
C THR A 45 4.95 1.20 -7.40
N LEU A 46 4.15 0.18 -7.10
CA LEU A 46 4.17 -0.56 -5.85
C LEU A 46 4.48 -2.05 -6.10
N PHE A 47 5.16 -2.68 -5.15
CA PHE A 47 5.44 -4.11 -5.14
C PHE A 47 4.85 -4.75 -3.90
N GLY A 48 4.00 -5.77 -4.07
CA GLY A 48 3.34 -6.50 -3.01
C GLY A 48 3.88 -7.92 -2.90
N PHE A 49 4.06 -8.40 -1.67
CA PHE A 49 4.57 -9.74 -1.37
C PHE A 49 3.47 -10.55 -0.68
N SER A 50 3.07 -11.67 -1.27
CA SER A 50 2.01 -12.52 -0.69
C SER A 50 2.46 -13.14 0.63
N ASP A 51 1.51 -13.36 1.55
CA ASP A 51 1.75 -14.22 2.71
C ASP A 51 1.75 -15.71 2.31
N SER A 52 2.89 -16.21 1.80
CA SER A 52 3.07 -17.62 1.47
C SER A 52 4.53 -18.05 1.57
N TYR A 53 4.77 -19.35 1.76
CA TYR A 53 6.12 -19.92 1.69
C TYR A 53 6.70 -19.88 0.26
N SER A 54 5.83 -19.95 -0.76
CA SER A 54 6.19 -19.60 -2.12
C SER A 54 5.72 -18.17 -2.36
N THR A 55 6.52 -17.20 -1.92
CA THR A 55 6.16 -15.80 -2.00
C THR A 55 5.95 -15.42 -3.46
N LYS A 56 4.74 -14.95 -3.79
CA LYS A 56 4.41 -14.31 -5.05
C LYS A 56 4.70 -12.82 -4.94
N VAL A 57 5.24 -12.26 -6.01
CA VAL A 57 5.50 -10.83 -6.15
C VAL A 57 4.47 -10.24 -7.10
N TYR A 58 3.73 -9.25 -6.63
CA TYR A 58 2.76 -8.49 -7.40
C TYR A 58 3.29 -7.08 -7.66
N LYS A 59 2.96 -6.50 -8.81
CA LYS A 59 3.30 -5.13 -9.18
C LYS A 59 2.03 -4.36 -9.54
N SER A 60 1.92 -3.16 -8.98
CA SER A 60 1.00 -2.12 -9.43
C SER A 60 1.82 -0.99 -10.07
N THR A 61 1.25 -0.33 -11.06
CA THR A 61 1.81 0.89 -11.70
C THR A 61 0.83 2.08 -11.63
N ASP A 62 -0.25 1.93 -10.87
CA ASP A 62 -1.35 2.88 -10.75
C ASP A 62 -1.68 3.20 -9.29
N GLY A 63 -0.65 3.21 -8.43
CA GLY A 63 -0.80 3.58 -7.02
C GLY A 63 -1.53 2.53 -6.17
N GLY A 64 -1.62 1.29 -6.67
CA GLY A 64 -2.29 0.18 -6.00
C GLY A 64 -3.69 -0.12 -6.53
N THR A 65 -4.25 0.64 -7.47
CA THR A 65 -5.60 0.38 -8.00
C THR A 65 -5.71 -0.98 -8.70
N SER A 66 -4.65 -1.43 -9.39
CA SER A 66 -4.58 -2.75 -10.01
C SER A 66 -3.22 -3.41 -9.81
N TRP A 67 -3.21 -4.74 -9.77
CA TRP A 67 -2.03 -5.55 -9.49
C TRP A 67 -1.87 -6.69 -10.48
N SER A 68 -0.63 -6.96 -10.88
CA SER A 68 -0.25 -8.09 -11.74
C SER A 68 0.86 -8.90 -11.09
N GLN A 69 0.79 -10.24 -11.15
CA GLN A 69 1.87 -11.08 -10.63
C GLN A 69 3.07 -11.00 -11.60
N VAL A 70 4.24 -10.58 -11.08
CA VAL A 70 5.47 -10.39 -11.87
C VAL A 70 6.56 -11.40 -11.54
N GLY A 71 6.39 -12.18 -10.47
CA GLY A 71 7.37 -13.20 -10.11
C GLY A 71 7.00 -13.99 -8.86
N SER A 72 7.93 -14.84 -8.44
CA SER A 72 7.84 -15.59 -7.19
C SER A 72 9.21 -16.10 -6.75
N PHE A 73 9.36 -16.39 -5.46
CA PHE A 73 10.52 -17.09 -4.93
C PHE A 73 10.14 -18.13 -3.88
N ASN A 74 10.96 -19.18 -3.78
CA ASN A 74 10.75 -20.29 -2.84
C ASN A 74 11.36 -19.94 -1.48
N ASN A 75 10.69 -19.05 -0.76
CA ASN A 75 10.85 -18.78 0.66
C ASN A 75 9.78 -17.76 1.07
N GLN A 76 9.55 -17.68 2.37
CA GLN A 76 8.67 -16.68 2.96
C GLN A 76 9.39 -15.33 3.02
N GLU A 77 8.73 -14.28 2.53
CA GLU A 77 9.15 -12.90 2.76
C GLU A 77 8.88 -12.48 4.20
N TYR A 78 9.82 -11.75 4.79
CA TYR A 78 9.74 -11.17 6.14
C TYR A 78 10.01 -9.67 6.17
N CYS A 79 10.80 -9.17 5.22
CA CYS A 79 10.99 -7.75 4.97
C CYS A 79 11.30 -7.54 3.49
N ALA A 80 11.01 -6.35 3.01
CA ALA A 80 11.42 -5.90 1.69
C ALA A 80 11.75 -4.40 1.70
N THR A 81 12.60 -3.97 0.77
CA THR A 81 12.95 -2.56 0.57
C THR A 81 13.29 -2.27 -0.89
N ALA A 82 13.02 -1.05 -1.32
CA ALA A 82 13.42 -0.52 -2.62
C ALA A 82 14.64 0.38 -2.43
N ALA A 83 15.71 0.09 -3.16
CA ALA A 83 16.88 0.96 -3.20
C ALA A 83 16.67 2.08 -4.24
N SER A 84 17.39 3.19 -4.04
CA SER A 84 17.34 4.37 -4.92
C SER A 84 17.78 4.10 -6.36
N ASN A 85 18.44 2.97 -6.62
CA ASN A 85 18.84 2.55 -7.96
C ASN A 85 17.76 1.71 -8.69
N GLY A 86 16.57 1.56 -8.11
CA GLY A 86 15.46 0.78 -8.69
C GLY A 86 15.45 -0.71 -8.33
N ASN A 87 16.47 -1.21 -7.61
CA ASN A 87 16.49 -2.60 -7.17
C ASN A 87 15.53 -2.84 -6.00
N LEU A 88 14.96 -4.04 -5.96
CA LEU A 88 14.22 -4.55 -4.81
C LEU A 88 15.02 -5.62 -4.08
N TYR A 89 15.01 -5.53 -2.76
CA TYR A 89 15.60 -6.51 -1.85
C TYR A 89 14.50 -7.08 -0.97
N ALA A 90 14.39 -8.40 -0.89
CA ALA A 90 13.42 -9.09 -0.06
C ALA A 90 14.09 -10.26 0.69
N GLY A 91 13.74 -10.41 1.98
CA GLY A 91 14.16 -11.56 2.80
C GLY A 91 14.97 -11.25 4.06
N CYS A 92 14.51 -10.40 4.99
CA CYS A 92 15.12 -10.34 6.33
C CYS A 92 14.87 -11.64 7.10
N GLY A 93 15.78 -12.60 6.93
CA GLY A 93 15.76 -13.97 7.46
C GLY A 93 17.00 -14.73 6.96
N SER A 94 17.05 -16.06 7.06
CA SER A 94 18.23 -16.87 6.72
C SER A 94 18.59 -16.96 5.22
N ALA A 95 17.84 -16.33 4.31
CA ALA A 95 18.15 -16.30 2.88
C ALA A 95 17.78 -14.95 2.22
N PHE A 96 18.73 -14.37 1.48
CA PHE A 96 18.54 -13.14 0.71
C PHE A 96 18.10 -13.46 -0.74
N ALA A 97 17.10 -12.72 -1.25
CA ALA A 97 16.73 -12.71 -2.67
C ALA A 97 16.80 -11.28 -3.23
N THR A 98 17.08 -11.14 -4.53
CA THR A 98 17.14 -9.85 -5.25
C THR A 98 16.30 -9.93 -6.52
N SER A 99 15.64 -8.83 -6.90
CA SER A 99 15.03 -8.65 -8.24
C SER A 99 15.63 -7.46 -8.96
N THR A 100 15.82 -7.59 -10.28
CA THR A 100 16.28 -6.53 -11.18
C THR A 100 15.20 -6.06 -12.15
N ASN A 101 13.99 -6.62 -12.06
CA ASN A 101 12.85 -6.33 -12.94
C ASN A 101 11.58 -6.05 -12.14
#